data_AF-A0A0L0VAH6-F1
#
_entry.id   AF-A0A0L0VAH6-F1
#
_cell.length_a   1.000
_cell.length_b   1.000
_cell.length_c   1.000
_cell.angle_alpha   90.00
_cell.angle_beta   90.00
_cell.angle_gamma   90.00
#
_symmetry.space_group_name_H-M   'P 1'
#
loop_
_entity.id
_entity.type
_entity.pdbx_description
1 polymer ?
#
loop_
_entity_poly.entity_id
_entity_poly.type
_entity_poly.pdbx_seq_one_letter_code
_entity_poly.pdbx_strand_id
1 'polypeptide(L)'
;MRAFSLIFILGIVLSTQALNSSRRLIPRCTDDTKELVKGEVTVTQVSASCLQASESIKVSCSDNNSVKLQESVSSVQVYVTQLKTIVETFDGKHAMYHKTTVVGIFASYFSMIETISKTKDGKQVCQTQLVQINEAFLSISSVYIAMGIDLRHDFQDSSELNEDAFKQLDLAPPFAEKDGAPDEIEEKDD
;
A
#
# COMPACT_ATOMS: atom_id res chain seq x y z
N MET A 1 1.86 50.40 -47.24
CA MET A 1 2.21 50.94 -45.91
C MET A 1 2.00 49.84 -44.89
N ARG A 2 3.04 49.53 -44.10
CA ARG A 2 3.09 49.09 -42.67
C ARG A 2 1.99 48.13 -42.16
N ALA A 3 2.22 47.09 -41.37
CA ALA A 3 3.35 46.52 -40.64
C ALA A 3 2.75 45.37 -39.79
N PHE A 4 3.52 44.29 -39.54
CA PHE A 4 3.70 43.52 -38.27
C PHE A 4 2.48 43.26 -37.35
N SER A 5 2.18 42.06 -36.83
CA SER A 5 3.01 40.98 -36.23
C SER A 5 2.22 39.66 -36.22
N LEU A 6 2.74 38.45 -36.47
CA LEU A 6 3.82 37.66 -35.84
C LEU A 6 3.46 37.00 -34.48
N ILE A 7 3.53 35.64 -34.48
CA ILE A 7 3.86 34.70 -33.39
C ILE A 7 2.65 34.29 -32.48
N PHE A 8 2.31 33.02 -32.20
CA PHE A 8 3.12 31.86 -31.78
C PHE A 8 2.69 30.51 -32.37
N ILE A 9 3.73 29.77 -32.74
CA ILE A 9 3.80 28.40 -33.23
C ILE A 9 3.84 27.46 -31.99
N LEU A 10 3.64 26.16 -32.25
CA LEU A 10 4.30 25.02 -31.60
C LEU A 10 3.64 24.42 -30.34
N GLY A 11 3.26 23.14 -30.46
CA GLY A 11 3.55 22.18 -29.39
C GLY A 11 2.43 21.26 -28.94
N ILE A 12 1.79 20.49 -29.83
CA ILE A 12 1.17 19.22 -29.42
C ILE A 12 1.77 18.09 -30.26
N VAL A 13 3.04 17.81 -30.01
CA VAL A 13 3.63 16.51 -30.35
C VAL A 13 4.46 16.07 -29.15
N LEU A 14 4.25 14.81 -28.78
CA LEU A 14 5.05 13.96 -27.88
C LEU A 14 4.65 13.99 -26.40
N SER A 15 3.73 13.09 -26.04
CA SER A 15 3.87 12.21 -24.88
C SER A 15 2.98 10.96 -24.97
N THR A 16 3.01 10.26 -26.11
CA THR A 16 2.54 8.86 -26.24
C THR A 16 3.64 7.84 -25.92
N GLN A 17 4.74 8.26 -25.29
CA GLN A 17 5.87 7.36 -24.98
C GLN A 17 5.79 6.66 -23.61
N ALA A 18 4.68 6.78 -22.87
CA ALA A 18 4.49 6.03 -21.62
C ALA A 18 3.79 4.67 -21.81
N LEU A 19 3.41 4.29 -23.03
CA LEU A 19 2.74 3.00 -23.32
C LEU A 19 3.68 1.87 -23.74
N ASN A 20 5.00 2.11 -23.80
CA ASN A 20 6.00 1.12 -24.25
C ASN A 20 7.01 0.72 -23.16
N SER A 21 6.69 0.87 -21.88
CA SER A 21 7.34 0.02 -20.88
C SER A 21 6.67 -1.35 -20.95
N SER A 22 7.19 -2.20 -21.82
CA SER A 22 6.85 -3.61 -21.88
C SER A 22 7.03 -4.20 -20.48
N ARG A 23 5.93 -4.30 -19.72
CA ARG A 23 5.82 -5.22 -18.57
C ARG A 23 6.28 -6.57 -19.11
N ARG A 24 7.51 -6.98 -18.76
CA ARG A 24 7.98 -8.33 -19.04
C ARG A 24 7.04 -9.27 -18.30
N LEU A 25 6.10 -9.85 -19.03
CA LEU A 25 5.33 -11.00 -18.57
C LEU A 25 6.35 -12.11 -18.36
N ILE A 26 6.51 -12.49 -17.09
CA ILE A 26 7.37 -13.60 -16.68
C ILE A 26 6.72 -14.88 -17.22
N PRO A 27 7.39 -15.67 -18.07
CA PRO A 27 6.85 -16.94 -18.51
C PRO A 27 6.80 -17.90 -17.32
N ARG A 28 5.63 -18.49 -17.05
CA ARG A 28 5.45 -19.52 -16.02
C ARG A 28 5.65 -20.90 -16.62
N CYS A 29 6.45 -21.72 -15.94
CA CYS A 29 6.55 -23.16 -16.19
C CYS A 29 5.18 -23.81 -16.02
N THR A 30 4.80 -24.61 -17.01
CA THR A 30 3.57 -25.37 -17.12
C THR A 30 3.69 -26.69 -16.36
N ASP A 31 2.74 -26.96 -15.48
CA ASP A 31 2.41 -28.31 -15.05
C ASP A 31 0.90 -28.53 -15.27
N ASP A 32 0.58 -29.65 -15.91
CA ASP A 32 -0.44 -29.76 -16.97
C ASP A 32 -1.91 -30.00 -16.52
N THR A 33 -2.36 -29.52 -15.34
CA THR A 33 -3.70 -29.93 -14.84
C THR A 33 -4.60 -28.87 -14.18
N LYS A 34 -4.37 -27.57 -14.35
CA LYS A 34 -5.34 -26.57 -13.86
C LYS A 34 -5.55 -25.44 -14.87
N GLU A 35 -6.82 -25.26 -15.25
CA GLU A 35 -7.27 -24.10 -16.03
C GLU A 35 -6.75 -22.80 -15.42
N LEU A 36 -6.16 -21.97 -16.28
CA LEU A 36 -5.57 -20.68 -15.96
C LEU A 36 -6.66 -19.68 -15.51
N VAL A 37 -6.84 -19.55 -14.19
CA VAL A 37 -7.50 -18.38 -13.61
C VAL A 37 -6.63 -17.14 -13.90
N LYS A 38 -7.23 -16.07 -14.41
CA LYS A 38 -6.54 -14.80 -14.70
C LYS A 38 -5.71 -14.34 -13.48
N GLY A 39 -4.37 -14.37 -13.63
CA GLY A 39 -3.43 -13.46 -12.97
C GLY A 39 -3.36 -13.48 -11.44
N GLU A 40 -3.09 -14.63 -10.81
CA GLU A 40 -2.72 -14.65 -9.40
C GLU A 40 -1.34 -13.99 -9.18
N VAL A 41 -1.35 -12.85 -8.51
CA VAL A 41 -0.17 -12.17 -7.95
C VAL A 41 -0.04 -12.59 -6.49
N THR A 42 1.15 -13.02 -6.09
CA THR A 42 1.38 -13.54 -4.73
C THR A 42 1.61 -12.39 -3.75
N VAL A 43 1.24 -12.59 -2.48
CA VAL A 43 1.52 -11.62 -1.40
C VAL A 43 3.00 -11.26 -1.32
N THR A 44 3.90 -12.22 -1.59
CA THR A 44 5.35 -11.96 -1.60
C THR A 44 5.78 -10.96 -2.67
N GLN A 45 5.19 -11.03 -3.88
CA GLN A 45 5.49 -10.08 -4.95
C GLN A 45 4.98 -8.68 -4.62
N VAL A 46 3.77 -8.61 -4.06
CA VAL A 46 3.19 -7.34 -3.60
C VAL A 46 4.03 -6.75 -2.47
N SER A 47 4.48 -7.59 -1.53
CA SER A 47 5.37 -7.19 -0.42
C SER A 47 6.66 -6.57 -0.93
N ALA A 48 7.36 -7.25 -1.84
CA ALA A 48 8.61 -6.72 -2.42
C ALA A 48 8.39 -5.37 -3.12
N SER A 49 7.27 -5.24 -3.84
CA SER A 49 6.93 -4.00 -4.56
C SER A 49 6.59 -2.86 -3.59
N CYS A 50 5.83 -3.14 -2.53
CA CYS A 50 5.56 -2.18 -1.45
C CYS A 50 6.85 -1.74 -0.78
N LEU A 51 7.73 -2.66 -0.39
CA LEU A 51 9.00 -2.35 0.28
C LEU A 51 9.90 -1.47 -0.59
N GLN A 52 10.01 -1.79 -1.89
CA GLN A 52 10.79 -0.98 -2.82
C GLN A 52 10.21 0.43 -3.00
N ALA A 53 8.88 0.55 -3.10
CA ALA A 53 8.22 1.85 -3.21
C ALA A 53 8.36 2.66 -1.92
N SER A 54 8.23 2.04 -0.74
CA SER A 54 8.48 2.66 0.56
C SER A 54 9.91 3.18 0.71
N GLU A 55 10.90 2.45 0.19
CA GLU A 55 12.29 2.92 0.20
C GLU A 55 12.48 4.13 -0.72
N SER A 56 11.79 4.14 -1.87
CA SER A 56 11.79 5.29 -2.80
C SER A 56 11.18 6.55 -2.18
N ILE A 57 10.23 6.41 -1.25
CA ILE A 57 9.67 7.51 -0.47
C ILE A 57 10.73 8.14 0.42
N LYS A 58 11.53 7.34 1.16
CA LYS A 58 12.61 7.87 2.01
C LYS A 58 13.61 8.70 1.22
N VAL A 59 14.01 8.22 0.05
CA VAL A 59 14.90 8.96 -0.87
C VAL A 59 14.24 10.24 -1.33
N SER A 60 12.98 10.18 -1.78
CA SER A 60 12.25 11.35 -2.29
C SER A 60 12.03 12.44 -1.21
N CYS A 61 11.79 12.03 0.04
CA CYS A 61 11.72 12.92 1.20
C CYS A 61 13.08 13.58 1.49
N SER A 62 14.16 12.80 1.45
CA SER A 62 15.52 13.31 1.67
C SER A 62 15.95 14.32 0.60
N ASP A 63 15.54 14.08 -0.64
CA ASP A 63 15.81 14.95 -1.79
C ASP A 63 14.85 16.16 -1.88
N ASN A 64 13.86 16.28 -0.98
CA ASN A 64 12.74 17.24 -1.06
C ASN A 64 12.05 17.25 -2.45
N ASN A 65 11.93 16.08 -3.08
CA ASN A 65 11.34 15.96 -4.41
C ASN A 65 9.86 15.57 -4.30
N SER A 66 8.97 16.57 -4.24
CA SER A 66 7.53 16.37 -4.08
C SER A 66 6.89 15.53 -5.20
N VAL A 67 7.39 15.63 -6.44
CA VAL A 67 6.85 14.88 -7.57
C VAL A 67 7.17 13.39 -7.42
N LYS A 68 8.43 13.04 -7.19
CA LYS A 68 8.85 11.64 -6.97
C LYS A 68 8.23 11.05 -5.71
N LEU A 69 8.05 11.88 -4.68
CA LEU A 69 7.36 11.50 -3.46
C LEU A 69 5.91 11.09 -3.79
N GLN A 70 5.16 11.95 -4.49
CA GLN A 70 3.79 11.65 -4.90
C GLN A 70 3.70 10.39 -5.78
N GLU A 71 4.61 10.21 -6.73
CA GLU A 71 4.68 9.02 -7.60
C GLU A 71 4.94 7.73 -6.78
N SER A 72 5.86 7.81 -5.81
CA SER A 72 6.22 6.66 -4.96
C SER A 72 5.06 6.29 -4.03
N VAL A 73 4.41 7.28 -3.41
CA VAL A 73 3.22 7.05 -2.58
C VAL A 73 2.06 6.50 -3.42
N SER A 74 1.86 7.01 -4.64
CA SER A 74 0.85 6.46 -5.56
C SER A 74 1.15 5.01 -5.94
N SER A 75 2.43 4.65 -6.07
CA SER A 75 2.83 3.26 -6.33
C SER A 75 2.52 2.35 -5.14
N VAL A 76 2.79 2.79 -3.91
CA VAL A 76 2.38 2.07 -2.69
C VAL A 76 0.87 1.86 -2.67
N GLN A 77 0.09 2.89 -2.98
CA GLN A 77 -1.37 2.80 -3.06
C GLN A 77 -1.84 1.67 -3.99
N VAL A 78 -1.27 1.59 -5.20
CA VAL A 78 -1.62 0.53 -6.16
C VAL A 78 -1.34 -0.86 -5.58
N TYR A 79 -0.16 -1.05 -4.97
CA TYR A 79 0.22 -2.35 -4.42
C TYR A 79 -0.58 -2.73 -3.18
N VAL A 80 -0.88 -1.78 -2.28
CA VAL A 80 -1.71 -2.05 -1.10
C VAL A 80 -3.17 -2.32 -1.49
N THR A 81 -3.69 -1.65 -2.52
CA THR A 81 -5.01 -1.97 -3.08
C THR A 81 -5.04 -3.40 -3.63
N GLN A 82 -3.98 -3.80 -4.33
CA GLN A 82 -3.84 -5.17 -4.81
C GLN A 82 -3.73 -6.18 -3.66
N LEU A 83 -2.97 -5.86 -2.61
CA LEU A 83 -2.88 -6.68 -1.41
C LEU A 83 -4.26 -6.88 -0.77
N LYS A 84 -5.04 -5.80 -0.64
CA LYS A 84 -6.40 -5.85 -0.12
C LYS A 84 -7.23 -6.87 -0.91
N THR A 85 -7.25 -6.79 -2.24
CA THR A 85 -8.02 -7.73 -3.08
C THR A 85 -7.56 -9.18 -2.90
N ILE A 86 -6.26 -9.42 -2.69
CA ILE A 86 -5.73 -10.77 -2.44
C ILE A 86 -6.19 -11.26 -1.06
N VAL A 87 -6.06 -10.44 -0.02
CA VAL A 87 -6.41 -10.80 1.36
C VAL A 87 -7.91 -11.08 1.50
N GLU A 88 -8.76 -10.37 0.77
CA GLU A 88 -10.21 -10.62 0.72
C GLU A 88 -10.57 -12.04 0.22
N THR A 89 -9.65 -12.74 -0.47
CA THR A 89 -9.85 -14.13 -0.92
C THR A 89 -9.30 -15.19 0.04
N PHE A 90 -8.67 -14.78 1.13
CA PHE A 90 -8.07 -15.73 2.08
C PHE A 90 -9.13 -16.47 2.90
N ASP A 91 -8.81 -17.71 3.25
CA ASP A 91 -9.37 -18.37 4.43
C ASP A 91 -8.40 -18.19 5.62
N GLY A 92 -8.82 -18.62 6.81
CA GLY A 92 -7.98 -18.49 8.02
C GLY A 92 -6.61 -19.16 7.91
N LYS A 93 -6.49 -20.27 7.16
CA LYS A 93 -5.21 -20.98 6.98
C LYS A 93 -4.26 -20.18 6.09
N HIS A 94 -4.75 -19.62 4.98
CA HIS A 94 -3.96 -18.79 4.07
C HIS A 94 -3.59 -17.46 4.73
N ALA A 95 -4.51 -16.84 5.47
CA ALA A 95 -4.24 -15.64 6.25
C ALA A 95 -3.13 -15.88 7.27
N MET A 96 -3.16 -16.99 7.98
CA MET A 96 -2.12 -17.35 8.95
C MET A 96 -0.78 -17.68 8.25
N TYR A 97 -0.80 -18.39 7.13
CA TYR A 97 0.41 -18.63 6.32
C TYR A 97 1.09 -17.34 5.88
N HIS A 98 0.31 -16.32 5.50
CA HIS A 98 0.82 -15.03 5.02
C HIS A 98 0.97 -13.95 6.11
N LYS A 99 0.58 -14.23 7.37
CA LYS A 99 0.53 -13.24 8.45
C LYS A 99 1.82 -12.45 8.59
N THR A 100 2.97 -13.13 8.70
CA THR A 100 4.27 -12.47 8.88
C THR A 100 4.61 -11.53 7.73
N THR A 101 4.26 -11.91 6.49
CA THR A 101 4.49 -11.04 5.32
C THR A 101 3.58 -9.81 5.37
N VAL A 102 2.30 -9.99 5.71
CA VAL A 102 1.35 -8.87 5.84
C VAL A 102 1.78 -7.93 6.97
N VAL A 103 2.16 -8.45 8.13
CA VAL A 103 2.74 -7.67 9.25
C VAL A 103 3.95 -6.86 8.80
N GLY A 104 4.87 -7.46 8.02
CA GLY A 104 6.01 -6.72 7.47
C GLY A 104 5.62 -5.57 6.52
N ILE A 105 4.52 -5.72 5.78
CA ILE A 105 3.99 -4.65 4.93
C ILE A 105 3.38 -3.52 5.79
N PHE A 106 2.68 -3.85 6.88
CA PHE A 106 2.21 -2.87 7.87
C PHE A 106 3.37 -2.11 8.52
N ALA A 107 4.43 -2.81 8.96
CA ALA A 107 5.62 -2.17 9.51
C ALA A 107 6.26 -1.18 8.51
N SER A 108 6.34 -1.57 7.24
CA SER A 108 6.83 -0.68 6.18
C SER A 108 5.94 0.56 6.00
N TYR A 109 4.61 0.38 6.08
CA TYR A 109 3.66 1.48 6.05
C TYR A 109 3.84 2.43 7.23
N PHE A 110 4.06 1.93 8.44
CA PHE A 110 4.30 2.78 9.61
C PHE A 110 5.58 3.61 9.47
N SER A 111 6.66 2.99 8.99
CA SER A 111 7.90 3.72 8.68
C SER A 111 7.69 4.79 7.60
N MET A 112 6.86 4.51 6.59
CA MET A 112 6.50 5.48 5.56
C MET A 112 5.73 6.67 6.14
N ILE A 113 4.73 6.43 6.99
CA ILE A 113 3.95 7.45 7.70
C ILE A 113 4.88 8.34 8.54
N GLU A 114 5.77 7.74 9.32
CA GLU A 114 6.75 8.48 10.13
C GLU A 114 7.66 9.36 9.27
N THR A 115 8.11 8.85 8.13
CA THR A 115 8.98 9.59 7.22
C THR A 115 8.25 10.79 6.60
N ILE A 116 7.03 10.58 6.10
CA ILE A 116 6.25 11.64 5.45
C ILE A 116 5.79 12.69 6.46
N SER A 117 5.45 12.31 7.70
CA SER A 117 4.99 13.26 8.72
C SER A 117 6.06 14.29 9.10
N LYS A 118 7.34 13.89 9.04
CA LYS A 118 8.49 14.75 9.29
C LYS A 118 8.95 15.55 8.07
N THR A 119 8.40 15.25 6.89
CA THR A 119 8.80 15.88 5.62
C THR A 119 8.01 17.17 5.41
N LYS A 120 8.72 18.25 5.08
CA LYS A 120 8.09 19.53 4.74
C LYS A 120 7.10 19.35 3.59
N ASP A 121 5.88 19.86 3.77
CA ASP A 121 4.77 19.76 2.81
C ASP A 121 4.35 18.31 2.47
N GLY A 122 4.90 17.29 3.15
CA GLY A 122 4.64 15.87 2.86
C GLY A 122 3.16 15.51 2.97
N LYS A 123 2.49 16.02 4.01
CA LYS A 123 1.04 15.95 4.19
C LYS A 123 0.29 16.48 2.97
N GLN A 124 0.55 17.73 2.59
CA GLN A 124 -0.15 18.39 1.48
C GLN A 124 0.04 17.63 0.16
N VAL A 125 1.26 17.17 -0.11
CA VAL A 125 1.60 16.46 -1.35
C VAL A 125 0.92 15.08 -1.41
N CYS A 126 0.82 14.38 -0.28
CA CYS A 126 0.46 12.96 -0.27
C CYS A 126 -0.94 12.66 0.29
N GLN A 127 -1.67 13.66 0.80
CA GLN A 127 -2.88 13.45 1.61
C GLN A 127 -3.88 12.49 0.97
N THR A 128 -4.16 12.67 -0.32
CA THR A 128 -5.16 11.86 -1.02
C THR A 128 -4.76 10.38 -1.07
N GLN A 129 -3.52 10.10 -1.45
CA GLN A 129 -3.01 8.73 -1.51
C GLN A 129 -2.88 8.13 -0.11
N LEU A 130 -2.45 8.91 0.88
CA LEU A 130 -2.31 8.45 2.26
C LEU A 130 -3.65 8.01 2.86
N VAL A 131 -4.73 8.77 2.64
CA VAL A 131 -6.07 8.37 3.07
C VAL A 131 -6.46 7.04 2.44
N GLN A 132 -6.27 6.87 1.13
CA GLN A 132 -6.63 5.64 0.42
C GLN A 132 -5.77 4.44 0.83
N ILE A 133 -4.48 4.65 1.07
CA ILE A 133 -3.58 3.62 1.62
C ILE A 133 -4.06 3.22 3.02
N ASN A 134 -4.38 4.19 3.87
CA ASN A 134 -4.84 3.93 5.23
C ASN A 134 -6.16 3.14 5.26
N GLU A 135 -7.12 3.51 4.42
CA GLU A 135 -8.38 2.77 4.25
C GLU A 135 -8.14 1.33 3.77
N ALA A 136 -7.19 1.13 2.86
CA ALA A 136 -6.85 -0.22 2.40
C ALA A 136 -6.22 -1.07 3.51
N PHE A 137 -5.32 -0.50 4.33
CA PHE A 137 -4.77 -1.22 5.49
C PHE A 137 -5.82 -1.49 6.57
N LEU A 138 -6.75 -0.55 6.81
CA LEU A 138 -7.89 -0.77 7.70
C LEU A 138 -8.78 -1.92 7.20
N SER A 139 -9.02 -1.99 5.89
CA SER A 139 -9.76 -3.09 5.27
C SER A 139 -9.03 -4.42 5.44
N ILE A 140 -7.70 -4.45 5.22
CA ILE A 140 -6.89 -5.66 5.41
C ILE A 140 -6.94 -6.12 6.87
N SER A 141 -6.76 -5.22 7.83
CA SER A 141 -6.83 -5.57 9.26
C SER A 141 -8.21 -6.07 9.65
N SER A 142 -9.29 -5.49 9.11
CA SER A 142 -10.66 -5.97 9.32
C SER A 142 -10.87 -7.40 8.83
N VAL A 143 -10.35 -7.75 7.65
CA VAL A 143 -10.44 -9.12 7.11
C VAL A 143 -9.70 -10.12 8.01
N TYR A 144 -8.51 -9.77 8.48
CA TYR A 144 -7.75 -10.60 9.42
C TYR A 144 -8.48 -10.78 10.76
N ILE A 145 -9.07 -9.70 11.31
CA ILE A 145 -9.89 -9.76 12.53
C ILE A 145 -11.10 -10.67 12.35
N ALA A 146 -11.79 -10.61 11.21
CA ALA A 146 -12.92 -11.48 10.90
C ALA A 146 -12.53 -12.97 10.84
N MET A 147 -11.25 -13.27 10.62
CA MET A 147 -10.67 -14.62 10.67
C MET A 147 -10.12 -15.00 12.06
N GLY A 148 -10.34 -14.16 13.08
CA GLY A 148 -9.83 -14.36 14.43
C GLY A 148 -8.34 -14.03 14.61
N ILE A 149 -7.73 -13.31 13.66
CA ILE A 149 -6.30 -12.96 13.70
C ILE A 149 -6.18 -11.45 13.95
N ASP A 150 -5.81 -11.07 15.17
CA ASP A 150 -5.56 -9.67 15.52
C ASP A 150 -4.12 -9.26 15.17
N LEU A 151 -3.96 -8.54 14.06
CA LEU A 151 -2.66 -8.03 13.62
C LEU A 151 -2.07 -6.96 14.56
N ARG A 152 -2.88 -6.33 15.43
CA ARG A 152 -2.37 -5.30 16.37
C ARG A 152 -1.37 -5.87 17.36
N HIS A 153 -1.57 -7.12 17.77
CA HIS A 153 -0.71 -7.76 18.76
C HIS A 153 0.75 -7.86 18.29
N ASP A 154 0.99 -7.87 16.98
CA ASP A 154 2.35 -7.88 16.42
C ASP A 154 3.06 -6.51 16.53
N PHE A 155 2.37 -5.45 16.99
CA PHE A 155 2.89 -4.09 17.10
C PHE A 155 2.73 -3.45 18.49
N GLN A 156 2.07 -4.11 19.45
CA GLN A 156 1.80 -3.54 20.78
C GLN A 156 3.07 -3.20 21.57
N ASP A 157 4.13 -3.99 21.39
CA ASP A 157 5.42 -3.79 22.06
C ASP A 157 6.46 -3.09 21.17
N SER A 158 6.10 -2.74 19.92
CA SER A 158 7.04 -2.15 18.98
C SER A 158 6.87 -0.63 18.91
N SER A 159 7.98 0.10 18.91
CA SER A 159 7.99 1.56 18.66
C SER A 159 7.64 1.91 17.21
N GLU A 160 7.21 0.94 16.40
CA GLU A 160 6.95 1.10 14.98
C GLU A 160 5.63 1.85 14.74
N LEU A 161 4.61 1.64 15.58
CA LEU A 161 3.36 2.40 15.51
C LEU A 161 3.50 3.75 16.23
N ASN A 162 3.89 4.78 15.49
CA ASN A 162 3.95 6.15 16.01
C ASN A 162 2.62 6.89 15.79
N GLU A 163 1.71 6.87 16.76
CA GLU A 163 0.41 7.55 16.67
C GLU A 163 0.51 9.05 16.38
N ASP A 164 1.55 9.73 16.85
CA ASP A 164 1.72 11.16 16.62
C ASP A 164 2.05 11.46 15.15
N ALA A 165 2.75 10.55 14.46
CA ALA A 165 2.98 10.66 13.02
C ALA A 165 1.66 10.54 12.23
N PHE A 166 0.78 9.62 12.64
CA PHE A 166 -0.57 9.50 12.07
C PHE A 166 -1.39 10.78 12.29
N LYS A 167 -1.39 11.31 13.52
CA LYS A 167 -2.08 12.57 13.85
C LYS A 167 -1.57 13.76 13.05
N GLN A 168 -0.25 13.88 12.86
CA GLN A 168 0.35 14.95 12.05
C GLN A 168 -0.17 14.93 10.59
N LEU A 169 -0.48 13.74 10.07
CA LEU A 169 -0.99 13.52 8.71
C LEU A 169 -2.52 13.47 8.62
N ASP A 170 -3.25 13.77 9.70
CA ASP A 170 -4.71 13.63 9.82
C ASP A 170 -5.22 12.21 9.46
N LEU A 171 -4.49 11.18 9.91
CA LEU A 171 -4.86 9.78 9.72
C LEU A 171 -5.17 9.12 11.07
N ALA A 172 -6.06 8.14 11.05
CA ALA A 172 -6.25 7.21 12.16
C ALA A 172 -5.33 5.98 11.97
N PRO A 173 -4.86 5.34 13.05
CA PRO A 173 -4.16 4.06 12.95
C PRO A 173 -4.99 3.02 12.17
N PRO A 174 -4.38 2.19 11.31
CA PRO A 174 -5.12 1.35 10.34
C PRO A 174 -5.57 0.01 10.93
N PHE A 175 -6.04 0.00 12.17
CA PHE A 175 -6.51 -1.21 12.83
C PHE A 175 -8.00 -1.11 13.14
N ALA A 176 -8.76 -2.12 12.75
CA ALA A 176 -10.18 -2.20 13.06
C ALA A 176 -10.42 -2.30 14.58
N GLU A 177 -11.42 -1.60 15.09
CA GLU A 177 -11.87 -1.75 16.47
C GLU A 177 -12.42 -3.17 16.69
N LYS A 178 -12.26 -3.70 17.91
CA LYS A 178 -12.57 -5.10 18.23
C LYS A 178 -14.07 -5.36 18.46
N ASP A 179 -14.94 -4.44 18.05
CA ASP A 179 -16.38 -4.54 18.28
C ASP A 179 -17.01 -5.49 17.26
N GLY A 180 -16.95 -6.80 17.55
CA GLY A 180 -17.70 -7.79 16.77
C GLY A 180 -17.27 -9.26 16.84
N ALA A 181 -16.25 -9.64 17.62
CA ALA A 181 -15.99 -11.07 17.86
C ALA A 181 -16.82 -11.52 19.08
N PRO A 182 -17.68 -12.56 18.96
CA PRO A 182 -18.31 -13.13 20.14
C PRO A 182 -17.21 -13.67 21.05
N ASP A 183 -17.26 -13.26 22.32
CA ASP A 183 -16.37 -13.73 23.36
C ASP A 183 -16.32 -15.27 23.36
N GLU A 184 -15.11 -15.73 23.64
CA GLU A 184 -14.69 -17.09 23.97
C GLU A 184 -15.85 -18.03 24.33
N ILE A 185 -15.98 -19.12 23.55
CA ILE A 185 -16.69 -20.29 24.03
C ILE A 185 -15.87 -20.80 25.21
N GLU A 186 -16.30 -20.47 26.43
CA GLU A 186 -15.94 -21.21 27.63
C GLU A 186 -16.24 -22.69 27.34
N GLU A 187 -15.20 -23.49 27.12
CA GLU A 187 -15.27 -24.93 27.31
C GLU A 187 -15.65 -25.16 28.78
N LYS A 188 -16.94 -25.37 29.02
CA LYS A 188 -17.40 -26.00 30.24
C LYS A 188 -17.06 -27.47 30.14
N ASP A 189 -16.00 -27.85 30.84
CA ASP A 189 -15.80 -29.22 31.31
C ASP A 189 -16.94 -29.56 32.29
N ASP A 190 -17.86 -30.43 31.86
CA ASP A 190 -18.72 -31.26 32.72
C ASP A 190 -18.38 -32.74 32.49
#